data_AF-A0A255QLM5-F1
#
_entry.id   AF-A0A255QLM5-F1
#
_cell.length_a   1.000
_cell.length_b   1.000
_cell.length_c   1.000
_cell.angle_alpha   90.00
_cell.angle_beta   90.00
_cell.angle_gamma   90.00
#
_symmetry.space_group_name_H-M   'P 1'
#
loop_
_entity.id
_entity.type
_entity.pdbx_description
1 polymer ?
#
loop_
_entity_poly.entity_id
_entity_poly.type
_entity_poly.pdbx_seq_one_letter_code
_entity_poly.pdbx_strand_id
1 'polypeptide(L)'
;MYRLPLFAGLVITLVSIGSSQEAVEPAADRAPTASHRHLAIMVGLPGDDTHREQMTAAAEKLIRNVEQTLSVKPEHLTVLAGDAEMQETLSAAHESVGISNAKTVEQTLREASEKLTPSDAYWVIMIGHSHLNGIECQFNVTDRDFNQVDFAKWSEPVKCSEQVFWLTQPLSGLWIKPMAKPGRVVLTSTEADLEFTGTEMPYALADLLAGESSIARWAILMGTPKSACSTCI
;
A
#
# COMPACT_ATOMS: atom_id res chain seq x y z
N MET A 1 60.96 49.43 14.26
CA MET A 1 60.70 48.10 13.69
C MET A 1 59.93 47.30 14.72
N TYR A 2 58.64 47.00 14.50
CA TYR A 2 57.90 45.78 14.91
C TYR A 2 56.38 45.97 14.69
N ARG A 3 55.82 45.09 13.84
CA ARG A 3 54.48 44.48 13.79
C ARG A 3 53.16 45.31 13.82
N LEU A 4 52.36 45.07 12.76
CA LEU A 4 50.90 45.25 12.58
C LEU A 4 50.08 44.48 13.65
N PRO A 5 48.77 44.79 13.92
CA PRO A 5 47.69 44.33 13.02
C PRO A 5 46.33 45.09 12.99
N LEU A 6 45.64 44.94 11.85
CA LEU A 6 44.20 44.65 11.55
C LEU A 6 42.98 45.46 12.09
N PHE A 7 41.97 45.44 11.19
CA PHE A 7 40.50 45.59 11.33
C PHE A 7 39.92 47.03 11.33
N ALA A 8 38.81 47.35 10.67
CA ALA A 8 37.83 46.60 9.85
C ALA A 8 37.08 47.59 8.95
N GLY A 9 36.90 47.26 7.66
CA GLY A 9 35.96 47.96 6.78
C GLY A 9 34.62 47.23 6.80
N LEU A 10 33.59 47.88 7.36
CA LEU A 10 32.21 47.40 7.38
C LEU A 10 31.56 47.70 6.02
N VAL A 11 31.31 46.67 5.22
CA VAL A 11 30.49 46.76 4.01
C VAL A 11 29.07 46.33 4.38
N ILE A 12 28.12 47.27 4.34
CA ILE A 12 26.69 46.98 4.52
C ILE A 12 26.11 46.64 3.15
N THR A 13 25.85 45.37 2.90
CA THR A 13 25.06 44.90 1.76
C THR A 13 23.58 44.98 2.09
N LEU A 14 22.84 45.85 1.39
CA LEU A 14 21.39 45.88 1.39
C LEU A 14 20.86 44.59 0.72
N VAL A 15 20.21 43.73 1.51
CA VAL A 15 19.46 42.58 1.01
C VAL A 15 18.09 43.08 0.54
N SER A 16 17.84 42.99 -0.76
CA SER A 16 16.50 43.19 -1.33
C SER A 16 15.62 42.01 -0.91
N ILE A 17 14.54 42.29 -0.18
CA ILE A 17 13.51 41.31 0.15
C ILE A 17 12.75 41.00 -1.14
N GLY A 18 13.11 39.88 -1.78
CA GLY A 18 12.39 39.34 -2.92
C GLY A 18 11.01 38.87 -2.48
N SER A 19 9.97 39.41 -3.12
CA SER A 19 8.61 38.88 -3.09
C SER A 19 8.64 37.40 -3.45
N SER A 20 8.28 36.53 -2.50
CA SER A 20 8.06 35.12 -2.73
C SER A 20 6.82 34.95 -3.61
N GLN A 21 7.03 34.83 -4.92
CA GLN A 21 6.03 34.25 -5.79
C GLN A 21 5.88 32.78 -5.38
N GLU A 22 4.71 32.42 -4.87
CA GLU A 22 4.28 31.02 -4.81
C GLU A 22 4.45 30.44 -6.21
N ALA A 23 5.41 29.53 -6.35
CA ALA A 23 5.49 28.71 -7.53
C ALA A 23 4.20 27.90 -7.58
N VAL A 24 3.32 28.26 -8.51
CA VAL A 24 2.18 27.43 -8.87
C VAL A 24 2.80 26.15 -9.43
N GLU A 25 2.81 25.10 -8.61
CA GLU A 25 3.17 23.76 -9.04
C GLU A 25 2.29 23.44 -10.27
N PRO A 26 2.87 23.13 -11.43
CA PRO A 26 2.06 22.75 -12.58
C PRO A 26 1.23 21.57 -12.13
N ALA A 27 -0.10 21.69 -12.24
CA ALA A 27 -1.04 20.63 -11.90
C ALA A 27 -0.51 19.36 -12.56
N ALA A 28 0.03 18.45 -11.75
CA ALA A 28 0.44 17.14 -12.21
C ALA A 28 -0.78 16.58 -12.93
N ASP A 29 -0.60 16.26 -14.22
CA ASP A 29 -1.64 15.73 -15.07
C ASP A 29 -2.29 14.58 -14.29
N ARG A 30 -3.50 14.82 -13.77
CA ARG A 30 -4.12 13.92 -12.80
C ARG A 30 -4.32 12.64 -13.56
N ALA A 31 -3.63 11.57 -13.16
CA ALA A 31 -3.69 10.29 -13.83
C ALA A 31 -5.17 9.97 -14.12
N PRO A 32 -5.51 9.56 -15.36
CA PRO A 32 -6.89 9.37 -15.74
C PRO A 32 -7.55 8.42 -14.73
N THR A 33 -8.68 8.83 -14.17
CA THR A 33 -9.44 8.02 -13.22
C THR A 33 -9.77 6.70 -13.85
N ALA A 34 -9.36 5.60 -13.23
CA ALA A 34 -9.61 4.26 -13.74
C ALA A 34 -11.11 3.99 -13.92
N SER A 35 -11.49 3.26 -14.97
CA SER A 35 -12.89 2.89 -15.25
C SER A 35 -13.47 2.02 -14.13
N HIS A 36 -12.72 1.01 -13.73
CA HIS A 36 -13.01 0.15 -12.60
C HIS A 36 -11.75 -0.10 -11.80
N ARG A 37 -11.89 -0.18 -10.47
CA ARG A 37 -10.80 -0.61 -9.61
C ARG A 37 -11.08 -2.01 -9.10
N HIS A 38 -10.11 -2.89 -9.33
CA HIS A 38 -10.07 -4.25 -8.82
C HIS A 38 -9.04 -4.35 -7.71
N LEU A 39 -9.34 -5.13 -6.68
CA LEU A 39 -8.45 -5.35 -5.53
C LEU A 39 -8.38 -6.83 -5.20
N ALA A 40 -7.16 -7.32 -4.98
CA ALA A 40 -6.93 -8.60 -4.32
C ALA A 40 -6.38 -8.38 -2.90
N ILE A 41 -7.06 -8.91 -1.90
CA ILE A 41 -6.55 -9.01 -0.52
C ILE A 41 -6.06 -10.44 -0.33
N MET A 42 -4.77 -10.60 -0.08
CA MET A 42 -4.11 -11.90 0.07
C MET A 42 -3.56 -12.02 1.48
N VAL A 43 -4.18 -12.87 2.30
CA VAL A 43 -3.74 -13.14 3.67
C VAL A 43 -2.89 -14.42 3.69
N GLY A 44 -1.69 -14.35 4.26
CA GLY A 44 -0.79 -15.49 4.43
C GLY A 44 -1.15 -16.35 5.65
N LEU A 45 -0.41 -17.43 5.85
CA LEU A 45 -0.54 -18.27 7.06
C LEU A 45 -0.25 -17.44 8.31
N PRO A 46 -1.03 -17.61 9.39
CA PRO A 46 -0.89 -16.77 10.58
C PRO A 46 0.23 -17.23 11.52
N GLY A 47 0.60 -18.50 11.48
CA GLY A 47 1.63 -19.10 12.34
C GLY A 47 1.13 -19.47 13.75
N ASP A 48 0.32 -18.62 14.38
CA ASP A 48 -0.36 -18.86 15.66
C ASP A 48 -1.73 -18.18 15.73
N ASP A 49 -2.46 -18.41 16.83
CA ASP A 49 -3.85 -17.92 16.98
C ASP A 49 -3.92 -16.42 17.21
N THR A 50 -2.93 -15.81 17.87
CA THR A 50 -2.90 -14.35 18.07
C THR A 50 -2.75 -13.63 16.74
N HIS A 51 -1.83 -14.09 15.90
CA HIS A 51 -1.66 -13.55 14.55
C HIS A 51 -2.87 -13.85 13.67
N ARG A 52 -3.53 -15.00 13.82
CA ARG A 52 -4.77 -15.35 13.10
C ARG A 52 -5.86 -14.33 13.40
N GLU A 53 -6.13 -14.07 14.67
CA GLU A 53 -7.13 -13.09 15.11
C GLU A 53 -6.82 -11.70 14.52
N GLN A 54 -5.56 -11.25 14.66
CA GLN A 54 -5.15 -9.92 14.22
C GLN A 54 -5.23 -9.75 12.69
N MET A 55 -4.74 -10.72 11.93
CA MET A 55 -4.77 -10.70 10.46
C MET A 55 -6.20 -10.82 9.92
N THR A 56 -7.03 -11.67 10.55
CA THR A 56 -8.46 -11.81 10.19
C THR A 56 -9.19 -10.49 10.40
N ALA A 57 -9.02 -9.87 11.56
CA ALA A 57 -9.65 -8.59 11.87
C ALA A 57 -9.21 -7.49 10.88
N ALA A 58 -7.93 -7.45 10.51
CA ALA A 58 -7.42 -6.50 9.54
C ALA A 58 -8.00 -6.73 8.13
N ALA A 59 -8.03 -7.98 7.67
CA ALA A 59 -8.64 -8.34 6.39
C ALA A 59 -10.13 -8.00 6.36
N GLU A 60 -10.87 -8.30 7.42
CA GLU A 60 -12.29 -7.98 7.54
C GLU A 60 -12.54 -6.46 7.47
N LYS A 61 -11.73 -5.66 8.19
CA LYS A 61 -11.78 -4.19 8.11
C LYS A 61 -11.56 -3.70 6.69
N LEU A 62 -10.57 -4.24 5.96
CA LEU A 62 -10.35 -3.88 4.57
C LEU A 62 -11.57 -4.24 3.71
N ILE A 63 -12.05 -5.48 3.77
CA ILE A 63 -13.20 -5.96 2.98
C ILE A 63 -14.41 -5.04 3.15
N ARG A 64 -14.73 -4.64 4.38
CA ARG A 64 -15.91 -3.82 4.68
C ARG A 64 -15.79 -2.36 4.22
N ASN A 65 -14.58 -1.84 4.03
CA ASN A 65 -14.36 -0.39 3.85
C ASN A 65 -13.78 -0.01 2.48
N VAL A 66 -13.26 -0.96 1.69
CA VAL A 66 -12.61 -0.65 0.40
C VAL A 66 -13.57 -0.08 -0.65
N GLU A 67 -14.86 -0.35 -0.57
CA GLU A 67 -15.85 0.27 -1.47
C GLU A 67 -15.94 1.78 -1.20
N GLN A 68 -16.06 2.18 0.06
CA GLN A 68 -16.23 3.59 0.43
C GLN A 68 -14.93 4.37 0.32
N THR A 69 -13.80 3.75 0.67
CA THR A 69 -12.50 4.44 0.73
C THR A 69 -11.70 4.35 -0.57
N LEU A 70 -11.78 3.22 -1.26
CA LEU A 70 -11.02 2.95 -2.47
C LEU A 70 -11.91 2.79 -3.71
N SER A 71 -13.24 2.94 -3.61
CA SER A 71 -14.15 2.76 -4.76
C SER A 71 -14.04 1.38 -5.43
N VAL A 72 -13.64 0.36 -4.66
CA VAL A 72 -13.61 -1.04 -5.11
C VAL A 72 -14.96 -1.66 -4.83
N LYS A 73 -15.73 -1.95 -5.87
CA LYS A 73 -17.02 -2.63 -5.71
C LYS A 73 -16.84 -4.08 -5.25
N PRO A 74 -17.79 -4.66 -4.50
CA PRO A 74 -17.69 -6.05 -4.03
C PRO A 74 -17.41 -7.06 -5.16
N GLU A 75 -18.00 -6.89 -6.34
CA GLU A 75 -17.76 -7.77 -7.50
C GLU A 75 -16.34 -7.70 -8.08
N HIS A 76 -15.58 -6.66 -7.73
CA HIS A 76 -14.19 -6.46 -8.15
C HIS A 76 -13.18 -6.74 -7.02
N LEU A 77 -13.66 -7.21 -5.87
CA LEU A 77 -12.86 -7.61 -4.74
C LEU A 77 -12.61 -9.13 -4.76
N THR A 78 -11.35 -9.53 -4.73
CA THR A 78 -10.93 -10.92 -4.52
C THR A 78 -10.28 -11.04 -3.13
N VAL A 79 -10.69 -12.05 -2.35
CA VAL A 79 -10.13 -12.28 -1.01
C VAL A 79 -9.59 -13.70 -0.93
N LEU A 80 -8.34 -13.84 -0.49
CA LEU A 80 -7.69 -15.11 -0.18
C LEU A 80 -7.32 -15.13 1.31
N ALA A 81 -7.83 -16.09 2.06
CA ALA A 81 -7.58 -16.30 3.48
C ALA A 81 -6.40 -17.24 3.72
N GLY A 82 -5.62 -17.02 4.78
CA GLY A 82 -4.41 -17.81 5.04
C GLY A 82 -4.67 -19.29 5.33
N ASP A 83 -5.82 -19.63 5.90
CA ASP A 83 -6.26 -20.99 6.22
C ASP A 83 -7.80 -21.07 6.33
N ALA A 84 -8.30 -22.27 6.64
CA ALA A 84 -9.73 -22.58 6.68
C ALA A 84 -10.51 -21.82 7.74
N GLU A 85 -9.90 -21.55 8.90
CA GLU A 85 -10.57 -20.83 10.00
C GLU A 85 -10.76 -19.35 9.65
N MET A 86 -9.72 -18.74 9.06
CA MET A 86 -9.85 -17.39 8.50
C MET A 86 -10.87 -17.35 7.36
N GLN A 87 -10.88 -18.36 6.48
CA GLN A 87 -11.83 -18.44 5.38
C GLN A 87 -13.28 -18.47 5.88
N GLU A 88 -13.57 -19.31 6.87
CA GLU A 88 -14.90 -19.41 7.49
C GLU A 88 -15.34 -18.06 8.06
N THR A 89 -14.45 -17.40 8.80
CA THR A 89 -14.73 -16.10 9.42
C THR A 89 -14.97 -15.00 8.38
N LEU A 90 -14.08 -14.89 7.38
CA LEU A 90 -14.15 -13.84 6.35
C LEU A 90 -15.31 -14.05 5.36
N SER A 91 -15.85 -15.27 5.26
CA SER A 91 -17.03 -15.55 4.43
C SER A 91 -18.30 -14.84 4.90
N ALA A 92 -18.32 -14.34 6.15
CA ALA A 92 -19.39 -13.46 6.64
C ALA A 92 -19.28 -12.02 6.09
N ALA A 93 -18.12 -11.63 5.55
CA ALA A 93 -17.85 -10.28 5.03
C ALA A 93 -17.77 -10.23 3.50
N HIS A 94 -17.42 -11.34 2.83
CA HIS A 94 -17.36 -11.44 1.36
C HIS A 94 -17.88 -12.79 0.88
N GLU A 95 -18.66 -12.81 -0.19
CA GLU A 95 -19.34 -14.02 -0.69
C GLU A 95 -18.36 -15.12 -1.14
N SER A 96 -17.21 -14.72 -1.70
CA SER A 96 -16.21 -15.66 -2.22
C SER A 96 -14.85 -15.38 -1.60
N VAL A 97 -14.50 -16.18 -0.60
CA VAL A 97 -13.18 -16.19 0.03
C VAL A 97 -12.46 -17.48 -0.34
N GLY A 98 -11.33 -17.37 -1.05
CA GLY A 98 -10.47 -18.52 -1.37
C GLY A 98 -9.45 -18.79 -0.27
N ILE A 99 -8.73 -19.91 -0.37
CA ILE A 99 -7.52 -20.15 0.43
C ILE A 99 -6.32 -19.57 -0.30
N SER A 100 -5.45 -18.86 0.42
CA SER A 100 -4.19 -18.33 -0.06
C SER A 100 -3.15 -19.46 -0.11
N ASN A 101 -2.77 -19.84 -1.32
CA ASN A 101 -1.67 -20.74 -1.64
C ASN A 101 -1.07 -20.32 -2.99
N ALA A 102 0.10 -20.86 -3.35
CA ALA A 102 0.77 -20.48 -4.60
C ALA A 102 -0.14 -20.63 -5.84
N LYS A 103 -0.95 -21.70 -5.91
CA LYS A 103 -1.82 -21.98 -7.06
C LYS A 103 -2.96 -20.97 -7.15
N THR A 104 -3.62 -20.64 -6.04
CA THR A 104 -4.72 -19.68 -6.03
C THR A 104 -4.23 -18.26 -6.26
N VAL A 105 -3.05 -17.89 -5.74
CA VAL A 105 -2.42 -16.60 -6.05
C VAL A 105 -2.07 -16.47 -7.52
N GLU A 106 -1.41 -17.48 -8.12
CA GLU A 106 -1.12 -17.51 -9.55
C GLU A 106 -2.41 -17.44 -10.39
N GLN A 107 -3.43 -18.19 -9.99
CA GLN A 107 -4.75 -18.16 -10.61
C GLN A 107 -5.38 -16.77 -10.57
N THR A 108 -5.40 -16.11 -9.41
CA THR A 108 -5.97 -14.76 -9.23
C THR A 108 -5.27 -13.74 -10.12
N LEU A 109 -3.94 -13.76 -10.19
CA LEU A 109 -3.18 -12.85 -11.06
C LEU A 109 -3.39 -13.13 -12.55
N ARG A 110 -3.50 -14.41 -12.92
CA ARG A 110 -3.83 -14.80 -14.30
C ARG A 110 -5.22 -14.33 -14.70
N GLU A 111 -6.22 -14.57 -13.86
CA GLU A 111 -7.58 -14.11 -14.10
C GLU A 111 -7.66 -12.58 -14.19
N ALA A 112 -6.91 -11.86 -13.35
CA ALA A 112 -6.79 -10.41 -13.46
C ALA A 112 -6.24 -10.01 -14.85
N SER A 113 -5.21 -10.69 -15.34
CA SER A 113 -4.65 -10.42 -16.68
C SER A 113 -5.62 -10.70 -17.84
N GLU A 114 -6.56 -11.63 -17.65
CA GLU A 114 -7.58 -11.98 -18.64
C GLU A 114 -8.79 -11.03 -18.61
N LYS A 115 -9.14 -10.51 -17.43
CA LYS A 115 -10.35 -9.69 -17.20
C LYS A 115 -10.11 -8.19 -17.35
N LEU A 116 -8.94 -7.70 -16.93
CA LEU A 116 -8.65 -6.26 -16.86
C LEU A 116 -8.43 -5.67 -18.25
N THR A 117 -8.89 -4.43 -18.41
CA THR A 117 -8.65 -3.61 -19.59
C THR A 117 -7.61 -2.52 -19.32
N PRO A 118 -7.02 -1.90 -20.36
CA PRO A 118 -6.06 -0.82 -20.18
C PRO A 118 -6.56 0.40 -19.40
N SER A 119 -7.87 0.60 -19.26
CA SER A 119 -8.45 1.72 -18.51
C SER A 119 -8.74 1.40 -17.05
N ASP A 120 -8.64 0.13 -16.63
CA ASP A 120 -8.92 -0.28 -15.25
C ASP A 120 -7.71 -0.05 -14.32
N ALA A 121 -7.92 -0.24 -13.02
CA ALA A 121 -6.90 -0.26 -11.99
C ALA A 121 -6.86 -1.63 -11.31
N TYR A 122 -5.65 -2.10 -10.97
CA TYR A 122 -5.47 -3.34 -10.23
C TYR A 122 -4.57 -3.16 -9.02
N TRP A 123 -5.16 -3.38 -7.84
CA TRP A 123 -4.50 -3.21 -6.56
C TRP A 123 -4.34 -4.56 -5.87
N VAL A 124 -3.27 -4.72 -5.11
CA VAL A 124 -3.03 -5.90 -4.28
C VAL A 124 -2.61 -5.46 -2.89
N ILE A 125 -3.18 -6.07 -1.86
CA ILE A 125 -2.74 -5.95 -0.47
C ILE A 125 -2.36 -7.35 0.00
N MET A 126 -1.11 -7.52 0.44
CA MET A 126 -0.64 -8.77 1.04
C MET A 126 -0.45 -8.59 2.54
N ILE A 127 -1.13 -9.39 3.35
CA ILE A 127 -1.04 -9.40 4.82
C ILE A 127 -0.47 -10.75 5.23
N GLY A 128 0.62 -10.80 5.97
CA GLY A 128 1.12 -12.07 6.50
C GLY A 128 2.60 -12.05 6.80
N HIS A 129 3.14 -13.25 6.89
CA HIS A 129 4.54 -13.49 7.23
C HIS A 129 5.39 -13.78 6.00
N SER A 130 6.70 -13.61 6.17
CA SER A 130 7.67 -14.00 5.17
C SER A 130 8.95 -14.50 5.83
N HIS A 131 9.75 -15.25 5.06
CA HIS A 131 11.08 -15.68 5.49
C HIS A 131 12.06 -15.70 4.31
N LEU A 132 13.37 -15.72 4.62
CA LEU A 132 14.41 -15.92 3.61
C LEU A 132 14.65 -17.40 3.36
N ASN A 133 14.67 -17.78 2.08
CA ASN A 133 15.19 -19.05 1.61
C ASN A 133 16.35 -18.78 0.65
N GLY A 134 17.57 -18.74 1.19
CA GLY A 134 18.75 -18.27 0.46
C GLY A 134 18.64 -16.78 0.15
N ILE A 135 18.57 -16.44 -1.14
CA ILE A 135 18.42 -15.05 -1.63
C ILE A 135 16.96 -14.67 -1.94
N GLU A 136 16.04 -15.63 -1.78
CA GLU A 136 14.62 -15.46 -2.08
C GLU A 136 13.85 -15.14 -0.80
N CYS A 137 12.93 -14.17 -0.88
CA CYS A 137 11.99 -13.83 0.18
C CYS A 137 10.66 -14.52 -0.14
N GLN A 138 10.29 -15.48 0.70
CA GLN A 138 9.09 -16.30 0.53
C GLN A 138 7.95 -15.76 1.38
N PHE A 139 6.77 -15.61 0.78
CA PHE A 139 5.54 -15.28 1.48
C PHE A 139 4.87 -16.55 1.97
N ASN A 140 4.50 -16.59 3.25
CA ASN A 140 4.02 -17.83 3.89
C ASN A 140 2.55 -18.03 3.61
N VAL A 141 2.21 -19.13 2.97
CA VAL A 141 0.84 -19.46 2.54
C VAL A 141 0.54 -20.92 2.78
N THR A 142 -0.73 -21.30 2.69
CA THR A 142 -1.10 -22.71 2.74
C THR A 142 -0.37 -23.47 1.62
N ASP A 143 0.08 -24.69 1.92
CA ASP A 143 0.88 -25.54 1.03
C ASP A 143 2.28 -25.00 0.71
N ARG A 144 2.58 -24.75 -0.57
CA ARG A 144 3.89 -24.30 -1.04
C ARG A 144 3.94 -22.78 -1.01
N ASP A 145 4.90 -22.25 -0.26
CA ASP A 145 5.28 -20.84 -0.31
C ASP A 145 5.79 -20.43 -1.70
N PHE A 146 5.51 -19.18 -2.07
CA PHE A 146 6.04 -18.57 -3.29
C PHE A 146 6.92 -17.38 -2.94
N ASN A 147 7.84 -17.07 -3.83
CA ASN A 147 8.80 -16.00 -3.63
C ASN A 147 8.48 -14.77 -4.48
N GLN A 148 9.27 -13.72 -4.29
CA GLN A 148 9.12 -12.46 -5.01
C GLN A 148 9.31 -12.59 -6.54
N VAL A 149 10.05 -13.59 -7.02
CA VAL A 149 10.28 -13.85 -8.45
C VAL A 149 9.08 -14.53 -9.08
N ASP A 150 8.51 -15.53 -8.40
CA ASP A 150 7.27 -16.22 -8.79
C ASP A 150 6.13 -15.19 -8.92
N PHE A 151 5.94 -14.36 -7.90
CA PHE A 151 4.89 -13.33 -7.90
C PHE A 151 5.09 -12.25 -8.96
N ALA A 152 6.32 -11.79 -9.18
CA ALA A 152 6.65 -10.87 -10.27
C ALA A 152 6.30 -11.46 -11.64
N LYS A 153 6.68 -12.73 -11.87
CA LYS A 153 6.36 -13.45 -13.10
C LYS A 153 4.84 -13.58 -13.31
N TRP A 154 4.08 -13.92 -12.27
CA TRP A 154 2.63 -14.07 -12.35
C TRP A 154 1.90 -12.75 -12.56
N SER A 155 2.43 -11.64 -12.03
CA SER A 155 1.84 -10.31 -12.20
C SER A 155 2.25 -9.60 -13.49
N GLU A 156 3.26 -10.11 -14.22
CA GLU A 156 3.77 -9.49 -15.44
C GLU A 156 2.73 -9.34 -16.57
N PRO A 157 1.85 -10.33 -16.82
CA PRO A 157 0.83 -10.24 -17.86
C PRO A 157 -0.26 -9.20 -17.58
N VAL A 158 -0.41 -8.70 -16.36
CA VAL A 158 -1.44 -7.71 -16.01
C VAL A 158 -1.16 -6.37 -16.71
N LYS A 159 -2.12 -5.91 -17.53
CA LYS A 159 -2.07 -4.64 -18.27
C LYS A 159 -3.28 -3.78 -17.92
N CYS A 160 -3.04 -2.67 -17.23
CA CYS A 160 -4.03 -1.72 -16.78
C CYS A 160 -3.33 -0.37 -16.49
N SER A 161 -4.08 0.73 -16.40
CA SER A 161 -3.52 2.09 -16.31
C SER A 161 -2.88 2.38 -14.96
N GLU A 162 -3.37 1.72 -13.91
CA GLU A 162 -2.93 1.91 -12.53
C GLU A 162 -2.70 0.54 -11.87
N GLN A 163 -1.47 0.31 -11.40
CA GLN A 163 -1.10 -0.90 -10.67
C GLN A 163 -0.48 -0.52 -9.31
N VAL A 164 -1.08 -0.95 -8.21
CA VAL A 164 -0.61 -0.64 -6.85
C VAL A 164 -0.47 -1.92 -6.04
N PHE A 165 0.72 -2.19 -5.51
CA PHE A 165 1.00 -3.37 -4.70
C PHE A 165 1.43 -2.92 -3.31
N TRP A 166 0.58 -3.14 -2.30
CA TRP A 166 0.91 -3.01 -0.89
C TRP A 166 1.42 -4.35 -0.37
N LEU A 167 2.74 -4.45 -0.27
CA LEU A 167 3.45 -5.62 0.21
C LEU A 167 3.75 -5.39 1.69
N THR A 168 2.82 -5.80 2.56
CA THR A 168 2.88 -5.35 3.95
C THR A 168 3.60 -6.32 4.87
N GLN A 169 4.02 -7.49 4.40
CA GLN A 169 4.76 -8.48 5.20
C GLN A 169 6.18 -7.99 5.59
N PRO A 170 6.85 -8.63 6.58
CA PRO A 170 8.28 -8.49 6.82
C PRO A 170 9.10 -8.74 5.54
N LEU A 171 10.34 -8.26 5.45
CA LEU A 171 11.22 -8.45 4.29
C LEU A 171 10.63 -8.03 2.92
N SER A 172 9.53 -7.28 2.92
CA SER A 172 8.85 -6.79 1.72
C SER A 172 9.73 -5.89 0.86
N GLY A 173 10.73 -5.21 1.43
CA GLY A 173 11.71 -4.41 0.68
C GLY A 173 12.45 -5.20 -0.40
N LEU A 174 12.66 -6.51 -0.20
CA LEU A 174 13.29 -7.40 -1.19
C LEU A 174 12.43 -7.65 -2.44
N TRP A 175 11.14 -7.29 -2.39
CA TRP A 175 10.20 -7.46 -3.50
C TRP A 175 10.21 -6.27 -4.46
N ILE A 176 10.77 -5.12 -4.06
CA ILE A 176 10.79 -3.89 -4.88
C ILE A 176 11.44 -4.16 -6.24
N LYS A 177 12.66 -4.72 -6.25
CA LYS A 177 13.42 -4.89 -7.48
C LYS A 177 12.78 -5.88 -8.46
N PRO A 178 12.32 -7.08 -8.04
CA PRO A 178 11.64 -8.00 -8.96
C PRO A 178 10.29 -7.49 -9.46
N MET A 179 9.58 -6.69 -8.64
CA MET A 179 8.28 -6.13 -9.01
C MET A 179 8.38 -4.84 -9.83
N ALA A 180 9.54 -4.21 -9.93
CA ALA A 180 9.72 -2.90 -10.55
C ALA A 180 9.34 -2.92 -12.04
N LYS A 181 8.40 -2.03 -12.42
CA LYS A 181 7.90 -1.89 -13.79
C LYS A 181 7.31 -0.49 -14.01
N PRO A 182 7.42 0.10 -15.22
CA PRO A 182 6.74 1.36 -15.53
C PRO A 182 5.23 1.26 -15.29
N GLY A 183 4.64 2.30 -14.68
CA GLY A 183 3.21 2.34 -14.36
C GLY A 183 2.78 1.48 -13.18
N ARG A 184 3.73 0.89 -12.44
CA ARG A 184 3.48 0.11 -11.23
C ARG A 184 4.05 0.81 -10.00
N VAL A 185 3.21 0.98 -9.00
CA VAL A 185 3.58 1.46 -7.67
C VAL A 185 3.71 0.24 -6.76
N VAL A 186 4.84 0.14 -6.07
CA VAL A 186 5.11 -0.91 -5.08
C VAL A 186 5.39 -0.22 -3.76
N LEU A 187 4.57 -0.49 -2.75
CA LEU A 187 4.73 0.00 -1.38
C LEU A 187 5.12 -1.17 -0.49
N THR A 188 6.15 -0.98 0.31
CA THR A 188 6.67 -2.01 1.22
C THR A 188 6.65 -1.51 2.65
N SER A 189 6.40 -2.41 3.61
CA SER A 189 6.50 -2.10 5.04
C SER A 189 7.93 -1.87 5.52
N THR A 190 8.88 -2.50 4.83
CA THR A 190 10.28 -2.60 5.27
C THR A 190 11.21 -2.01 4.22
N GLU A 191 12.36 -1.52 4.67
CA GLU A 191 13.48 -1.18 3.80
C GLU A 191 14.08 -2.46 3.16
N ALA A 192 14.74 -2.32 2.02
CA ALA A 192 15.46 -3.44 1.43
C ALA A 192 16.63 -3.86 2.35
N ASP A 193 16.81 -5.17 2.53
CA ASP A 193 17.89 -5.81 3.31
C ASP A 193 17.83 -5.61 4.84
N LEU A 194 16.73 -5.09 5.39
CA LEU A 194 16.54 -4.90 6.82
C LEU A 194 15.17 -5.44 7.27
N GLU A 195 15.01 -5.67 8.57
CA GLU A 195 13.74 -5.97 9.27
C GLU A 195 13.10 -7.34 9.00
N PHE A 196 13.45 -8.29 9.88
CA PHE A 196 12.92 -9.67 9.94
C PHE A 196 11.73 -9.82 10.90
N THR A 197 11.37 -8.76 11.61
CA THR A 197 10.30 -8.76 12.62
C THR A 197 8.95 -8.44 12.00
N GLY A 198 7.87 -8.87 12.66
CA GLY A 198 6.50 -8.52 12.28
C GLY A 198 6.32 -7.01 12.07
N THR A 199 5.50 -6.66 11.08
CA THR A 199 5.27 -5.28 10.63
C THR A 199 3.87 -4.80 11.04
N GLU A 200 3.76 -3.53 11.45
CA GLU A 200 2.48 -2.93 11.87
C GLU A 200 1.66 -2.34 10.71
N MET A 201 2.26 -2.16 9.53
CA MET A 201 1.61 -1.55 8.36
C MET A 201 0.25 -2.16 7.98
N PRO A 202 0.03 -3.49 7.90
CA PRO A 202 -1.28 -4.02 7.49
C PRO A 202 -2.40 -3.58 8.42
N TYR A 203 -2.12 -3.56 9.72
CA TYR A 203 -3.07 -3.22 10.77
C TYR A 203 -3.35 -1.72 10.77
N ALA A 204 -2.29 -0.90 10.69
CA ALA A 204 -2.43 0.54 10.59
C ALA A 204 -3.16 0.97 9.30
N LEU A 205 -2.92 0.30 8.17
CA LEU A 205 -3.62 0.54 6.91
C LEU A 205 -5.11 0.19 7.02
N ALA A 206 -5.43 -0.98 7.59
CA ALA A 206 -6.81 -1.39 7.81
C ALA A 206 -7.57 -0.43 8.73
N ASP A 207 -6.95 0.00 9.84
CA ASP A 207 -7.52 0.99 10.75
C ASP A 207 -7.69 2.36 10.08
N LEU A 208 -6.74 2.79 9.25
CA LEU A 208 -6.85 4.04 8.49
C LEU A 208 -8.04 4.00 7.53
N LEU A 209 -8.18 2.92 6.76
CA LEU A 209 -9.27 2.76 5.80
C LEU A 209 -10.63 2.53 6.48
N ALA A 210 -10.64 1.98 7.69
CA ALA A 210 -11.86 1.92 8.50
C ALA A 210 -12.23 3.27 9.16
N GLY A 211 -11.38 4.30 9.05
CA GLY A 211 -11.56 5.56 9.77
C GLY A 211 -11.31 5.46 11.28
N GLU A 212 -10.69 4.37 11.72
CA GLU A 212 -10.40 4.04 13.12
C GLU A 212 -8.99 4.48 13.56
N SER A 213 -8.15 4.90 12.62
CA SER A 213 -6.79 5.34 12.95
C SER A 213 -6.80 6.50 13.96
N SER A 214 -5.92 6.41 14.96
CA SER A 214 -5.73 7.49 15.92
C SER A 214 -5.32 8.80 15.23
N ILE A 215 -4.63 8.72 14.09
CA ILE A 215 -4.24 9.86 13.24
C ILE A 215 -5.47 10.60 12.70
N ALA A 216 -6.50 9.88 12.21
CA ALA A 216 -7.75 10.49 11.75
C ALA A 216 -8.52 11.15 12.91
N ARG A 217 -8.48 10.54 14.10
CA ARG A 217 -9.10 11.09 15.31
C ARG A 217 -8.45 12.42 15.74
N TRP A 218 -7.12 12.56 15.59
CA TRP A 218 -6.42 13.82 15.82
C TRP A 218 -6.73 14.89 14.76
N ALA A 219 -6.87 14.53 13.48
CA ALA A 219 -7.27 15.48 12.43
C ALA A 219 -8.70 16.03 12.62
N ILE A 220 -9.63 15.19 13.11
CA ILE A 220 -10.99 15.62 13.46
C ILE A 220 -10.99 16.49 14.73
N LEU A 221 -10.16 16.16 15.73
CA LEU A 221 -10.05 16.94 16.98
C LEU A 221 -9.32 18.28 16.80
N MET A 222 -8.42 18.41 15.82
CA MET A 222 -7.72 19.67 15.51
C MET A 222 -8.50 20.59 14.59
N GLY A 223 -9.70 20.19 14.12
CA GLY A 223 -10.61 21.02 13.35
C GLY A 223 -10.06 21.33 11.95
N THR A 224 -10.66 20.72 10.93
CA THR A 224 -10.56 21.28 9.58
C THR A 224 -11.11 22.71 9.61
N PRO A 225 -10.39 23.71 9.05
CA PRO A 225 -10.94 25.05 8.94
C PRO A 225 -12.21 24.95 8.08
N LYS A 226 -13.35 25.26 8.68
CA LYS A 226 -14.61 25.44 7.95
C LYS A 226 -14.34 26.38 6.79
N SER A 227 -14.52 25.90 5.57
CA SER A 227 -14.57 26.75 4.39
C SER A 227 -15.68 27.79 4.61
N ALA A 228 -15.28 29.02 4.87
CA ALA A 228 -16.16 30.17 4.72
C ALA A 228 -16.28 30.46 3.22
N CYS A 229 -17.19 29.77 2.55
CA CYS A 229 -17.81 30.31 1.34
C CYS A 229 -19.31 30.39 1.60
N SER A 230 -19.69 31.45 2.28
CA SER A 230 -21.06 31.94 2.33
C SER A 230 -20.98 33.39 1.85
N THR A 231 -21.79 33.70 0.85
CA THR A 231 -22.05 35.04 0.29
C THR A 231 -20.99 35.61 -0.66
N CYS A 232 -21.23 35.48 -1.97
CA CYS A 232 -21.22 36.62 -2.88
C CYS A 232 -22.23 36.36 -4.01
N ILE A 233 -23.03 37.39 -4.25
CA ILE A 233 -23.96 37.60 -5.36
C ILE A 233 -23.19 37.60 -6.68
#